data_AF-A0A7V8SXQ4-F1
#
_entry.id   AF-A0A7V8SXQ4-F1
#
_cell.length_a   1.000
_cell.length_b   1.000
_cell.length_c   1.000
_cell.angle_alpha   90.00
_cell.angle_beta   90.00
_cell.angle_gamma   90.00
#
_symmetry.space_group_name_H-M   'P 1'
#
loop_
_entity.id
_entity.type
_entity.pdbx_description
1 polymer ?
#
loop_
_entity_poly.entity_id
_entity_poly.type
_entity_poly.pdbx_seq_one_letter_code
_entity_poly.pdbx_strand_id
1 'polypeptide(L)'
;MPPAPSIEEETESETFELVEPAPAAAEEFAKEFDVNRLSVEEQELHRRANRVAKVSMQDIKMLRPEQVRLGRENRDLCIRLKDDIEKAHREYDRRFRPIMGHPVDYFYRWLVEILADGDPHALGEYPYSTPARHH
;
A
#
# COMPACT_ATOMS: atom_id res chain seq x y z
N MET A 1 -46.25 14.14 40.46
CA MET A 1 -46.50 14.72 39.11
C MET A 1 -45.31 14.40 38.22
N PRO A 2 -45.54 14.20 36.91
CA PRO A 2 -44.59 13.71 35.88
C PRO A 2 -43.61 14.84 35.48
N PRO A 3 -42.59 14.67 34.59
CA PRO A 3 -42.61 13.85 33.37
C PRO A 3 -41.33 13.06 33.04
N ALA A 4 -41.52 12.19 32.05
CA ALA A 4 -40.50 11.45 31.32
C ALA A 4 -39.35 12.32 30.81
N PRO A 5 -38.18 11.73 30.52
CA PRO A 5 -37.36 12.25 29.43
C PRO A 5 -37.98 11.79 28.12
N SER A 6 -38.77 12.67 27.49
CA SER A 6 -38.79 12.76 26.03
C SER A 6 -37.67 13.72 25.65
N ILE A 7 -36.69 13.22 24.90
CA ILE A 7 -36.03 13.96 23.85
C ILE A 7 -35.94 12.97 22.68
N GLU A 8 -36.90 13.16 21.79
CA GLU A 8 -36.75 12.96 20.36
C GLU A 8 -35.53 13.77 19.91
N GLU A 9 -34.64 13.21 19.08
CA GLU A 9 -34.32 13.74 17.75
C GLU A 9 -33.22 12.88 17.10
N GLU A 10 -33.67 12.06 16.16
CA GLU A 10 -33.09 11.82 14.83
C GLU A 10 -31.67 12.36 14.59
N THR A 11 -30.69 11.46 14.43
CA THR A 11 -29.78 11.50 13.28
C THR A 11 -29.17 10.13 13.07
N GLU A 12 -29.90 9.26 12.37
CA GLU A 12 -29.28 8.25 11.52
C GLU A 12 -28.51 9.01 10.43
N SER A 13 -27.32 9.50 10.75
CA SER A 13 -26.27 9.53 9.74
C SER A 13 -25.56 8.19 9.89
N GLU A 14 -25.94 7.28 9.00
CA GLU A 14 -25.21 6.09 8.64
C GLU A 14 -23.75 6.48 8.44
N THR A 15 -23.01 6.42 9.54
CA THR A 15 -21.56 6.49 9.57
C THR A 15 -21.12 5.28 8.79
N PHE A 16 -20.80 5.50 7.53
CA PHE A 16 -19.94 4.60 6.78
C PHE A 16 -18.77 4.27 7.70
N GLU A 17 -18.82 3.06 8.25
CA GLU A 17 -17.82 2.53 9.14
C GLU A 17 -16.58 2.32 8.28
N LEU A 18 -15.84 3.41 8.07
CA LEU A 18 -14.44 3.36 7.73
C LEU A 18 -13.78 2.76 8.97
N VAL A 19 -13.78 1.44 9.02
CA VAL A 19 -12.87 0.66 9.84
C VAL A 19 -11.49 1.19 9.49
N GLU A 20 -10.98 2.11 10.31
CA GLU A 20 -9.58 2.48 10.30
C GLU A 20 -8.81 1.25 10.78
N PRO A 21 -8.05 0.55 9.91
CA PRO A 21 -7.20 -0.49 10.43
C PRO A 21 -6.05 0.21 11.17
N ALA A 22 -5.95 -0.12 12.44
CA ALA A 22 -4.94 0.27 13.43
C ALA A 22 -3.59 0.79 12.87
N PRO A 23 -3.06 1.91 13.41
CA PRO A 23 -1.82 2.52 12.93
C PRO A 23 -0.54 1.72 13.27
N ALA A 24 -0.64 0.73 14.16
CA ALA A 24 0.54 0.02 14.69
C ALA A 24 1.35 -0.75 13.64
N ALA A 25 0.71 -1.27 12.58
CA ALA A 25 1.41 -1.94 11.48
C ALA A 25 1.94 -0.96 10.42
N ALA A 26 1.52 0.31 10.44
CA ALA A 26 2.07 1.35 9.57
C ALA A 26 3.29 2.03 10.21
N GLU A 27 3.34 2.09 11.55
CA GLU A 27 4.38 2.79 12.31
C GLU A 27 5.75 2.07 12.33
N GLU A 28 5.79 0.75 12.38
CA GLU A 28 7.06 0.01 12.29
C GLU A 28 7.72 0.13 10.91
N PHE A 29 6.92 0.29 9.85
CA PHE A 29 7.37 0.31 8.45
C PHE A 29 7.69 1.72 7.94
N ALA A 30 7.22 2.75 8.64
CA ALA A 30 7.63 4.13 8.47
C ALA A 30 9.01 4.43 9.10
N LYS A 31 9.67 3.47 9.76
CA LYS A 31 10.98 3.71 10.41
C LYS A 31 12.17 3.81 9.45
N GLU A 32 12.07 3.33 8.20
CA GLU A 32 13.19 3.46 7.23
C GLU A 32 13.34 4.90 6.67
N PHE A 33 12.31 5.74 6.82
CA PHE A 33 12.36 7.16 6.47
C PHE A 33 11.46 7.92 7.43
N ASP A 34 12.00 8.89 8.16
CA ASP A 34 11.27 9.69 9.15
C ASP A 34 10.15 10.54 8.49
N VAL A 35 9.03 9.89 8.14
CA VAL A 35 7.82 10.53 7.62
C VAL A 35 7.32 11.59 8.61
N ASN A 36 7.54 11.37 9.91
CA ASN A 36 7.15 12.31 10.98
C ASN A 36 7.87 13.67 10.91
N ARG A 37 8.99 13.77 10.17
CA ARG A 37 9.71 15.04 9.96
C ARG A 37 9.15 15.88 8.82
N LEU A 38 8.22 15.32 8.03
CA LEU A 38 7.53 16.00 6.94
C LEU A 38 6.27 16.70 7.44
N SER A 39 5.69 17.55 6.59
CA SER A 39 4.43 18.24 6.86
C SER A 39 3.28 17.25 7.03
N VAL A 40 2.23 17.61 7.78
CA VAL A 40 1.05 16.74 8.00
C VAL A 40 0.43 16.26 6.68
N GLU A 41 0.42 17.10 5.65
CA GLU A 41 -0.06 16.77 4.30
C GLU A 41 0.80 15.67 3.63
N GLU A 42 2.12 15.76 3.74
CA GLU A 42 3.05 14.76 3.22
C GLU A 42 2.95 13.45 4.00
N GLN A 43 2.85 13.53 5.33
CA GLN A 43 2.64 12.37 6.20
C GLN A 43 1.40 11.57 5.79
N GLU A 44 0.31 12.28 5.51
CA GLU A 44 -0.91 11.63 5.05
C GLU A 44 -0.75 11.03 3.65
N LEU A 45 -0.05 11.71 2.73
CA LEU A 45 0.30 11.14 1.43
C LEU A 45 1.13 9.85 1.57
N HIS A 46 2.15 9.82 2.44
CA HIS A 46 2.95 8.63 2.73
C HIS A 46 2.08 7.47 3.28
N ARG A 47 1.18 7.75 4.24
CA ARG A 47 0.25 6.75 4.78
C ARG A 47 -0.70 6.22 3.71
N ARG A 48 -1.27 7.11 2.89
CA ARG A 48 -2.15 6.73 1.77
C ARG A 48 -1.39 5.91 0.73
N ALA A 49 -0.17 6.30 0.39
CA ALA A 49 0.69 5.60 -0.54
C ALA A 49 1.01 4.18 -0.05
N ASN A 50 1.36 4.04 1.22
CA ASN A 50 1.59 2.74 1.82
C ASN A 50 0.35 1.83 1.70
N ARG A 51 -0.84 2.35 2.03
CA ARG A 51 -2.10 1.60 1.91
C ARG A 51 -2.41 1.22 0.46
N VAL A 52 -2.30 2.16 -0.47
CA VAL A 52 -2.58 1.90 -1.90
C VAL A 52 -1.62 0.85 -2.45
N ALA A 53 -0.33 0.96 -2.17
CA ALA A 53 0.65 -0.04 -2.59
C ALA A 53 0.28 -1.44 -2.06
N LYS A 54 -0.07 -1.55 -0.77
CA LYS A 54 -0.51 -2.83 -0.18
C LYS A 54 -1.74 -3.41 -0.89
N VAL A 55 -2.77 -2.60 -1.08
CA VAL A 55 -4.02 -3.01 -1.73
C VAL A 55 -3.75 -3.45 -3.17
N SER A 56 -2.97 -2.68 -3.93
CA SER A 56 -2.59 -3.05 -5.30
C SER A 56 -1.88 -4.41 -5.36
N MET A 57 -0.96 -4.70 -4.44
CA MET A 57 -0.28 -6.00 -4.43
C MET A 57 -1.20 -7.15 -4.03
N GLN A 58 -2.12 -6.92 -3.10
CA GLN A 58 -3.15 -7.91 -2.75
C GLN A 58 -4.10 -8.16 -3.93
N ASP A 59 -4.50 -7.11 -4.64
CA ASP A 59 -5.35 -7.20 -5.82
C ASP A 59 -4.66 -8.01 -6.94
N ILE A 60 -3.41 -7.69 -7.28
CA ILE A 60 -2.61 -8.47 -8.25
C ILE A 60 -2.53 -9.94 -7.84
N LYS A 61 -2.30 -10.22 -6.54
CA LYS A 61 -2.24 -11.59 -6.00
C LYS A 61 -3.57 -12.33 -6.16
N MET A 62 -4.70 -11.65 -5.93
CA MET A 62 -6.03 -12.26 -6.06
C MET A 62 -6.48 -12.40 -7.51
N LEU A 63 -6.10 -11.47 -8.38
CA LEU A 63 -6.43 -11.52 -9.81
C LEU A 63 -5.66 -12.63 -10.55
N ARG A 64 -4.39 -12.84 -10.19
CA ARG A 64 -3.50 -13.79 -10.91
C ARG A 64 -2.74 -14.73 -9.97
N PRO A 65 -3.42 -15.55 -9.15
CA PRO A 65 -2.77 -16.42 -8.17
C PRO A 65 -1.84 -17.47 -8.81
N GLU A 66 -2.22 -18.01 -9.98
CA GLU A 66 -1.38 -18.97 -10.71
C GLU A 66 -0.11 -18.32 -11.25
N GLN A 67 -0.21 -17.10 -11.80
CA GLN A 67 0.96 -16.38 -12.32
C GLN A 67 1.92 -15.98 -11.19
N VAL A 68 1.39 -15.64 -10.01
CA VAL A 68 2.21 -15.39 -8.82
C VAL A 68 2.96 -16.66 -8.41
N ARG A 69 2.27 -17.80 -8.36
CA ARG A 69 2.89 -19.08 -8.01
C ARG A 69 3.99 -19.47 -8.99
N LEU A 70 3.68 -19.45 -10.29
CA LEU A 70 4.65 -19.74 -11.35
C LEU A 70 5.81 -18.74 -11.36
N GLY A 71 5.52 -17.46 -11.14
CA GLY A 71 6.50 -16.39 -11.07
C GLY A 71 7.48 -16.57 -9.91
N ARG A 72 7.00 -17.04 -8.75
CA ARG A 72 7.87 -17.36 -7.61
C ARG A 72 8.77 -18.55 -7.91
N GLU A 73 8.24 -19.57 -8.58
CA GLU A 73 8.96 -20.79 -8.93
C GLU A 73 10.04 -20.54 -9.99
N ASN A 74 9.72 -19.74 -11.00
CA ASN A 74 10.61 -19.39 -12.11
C ASN A 74 11.42 -18.11 -11.88
N ARG A 75 11.16 -17.39 -10.78
CA ARG A 75 11.78 -16.11 -10.40
C ARG A 75 11.61 -15.04 -11.49
N ASP A 76 10.43 -14.95 -12.06
CA ASP A 76 10.07 -14.04 -13.15
C ASP A 76 8.75 -13.28 -12.88
N LEU A 77 8.36 -13.13 -11.61
CA LEU A 77 7.14 -12.40 -11.21
C LEU A 77 7.03 -11.05 -11.91
N CYS A 78 8.11 -10.27 -11.95
CA CYS A 78 8.04 -8.92 -12.50
C CYS A 78 7.81 -8.90 -14.02
N ILE A 79 8.23 -9.95 -14.71
CA ILE A 79 8.00 -10.11 -16.16
C ILE A 79 6.58 -10.63 -16.41
N ARG A 80 6.13 -11.64 -15.63
CA ARG A 80 4.79 -12.23 -15.79
C ARG A 80 3.65 -11.29 -15.41
N LEU A 81 3.83 -10.56 -14.32
CA LEU A 81 2.85 -9.62 -13.77
C LEU A 81 3.15 -8.20 -14.23
N LYS A 82 4.02 -8.03 -15.23
CA LYS A 82 4.45 -6.72 -15.74
C LYS A 82 3.27 -5.79 -16.01
N ASP A 83 2.24 -6.28 -16.69
CA ASP A 83 1.08 -5.47 -17.08
C ASP A 83 0.29 -4.97 -15.85
N ASP A 84 0.04 -5.83 -14.86
CA ASP A 84 -0.68 -5.43 -13.65
C ASP A 84 0.18 -4.54 -12.75
N ILE A 85 1.48 -4.85 -12.64
CA ILE A 85 2.46 -4.04 -11.92
C ILE A 85 2.55 -2.65 -12.55
N GLU A 86 2.65 -2.55 -13.89
CA GLU A 86 2.66 -1.27 -14.62
C GLU A 86 1.39 -0.47 -14.41
N LYS A 87 0.23 -1.15 -14.44
CA LYS A 87 -1.05 -0.51 -14.22
C LYS A 87 -1.16 0.05 -12.81
N ALA A 88 -0.86 -0.76 -11.79
CA ALA A 88 -0.84 -0.34 -10.41
C ALA A 88 0.19 0.78 -10.16
N HIS A 89 1.38 0.67 -10.74
CA HIS A 89 2.44 1.66 -10.63
C HIS A 89 2.03 3.00 -11.27
N ARG A 90 1.36 2.98 -12.43
CA ARG A 90 0.86 4.20 -13.10
C ARG A 90 -0.22 4.90 -12.29
N GLU A 91 -1.14 4.15 -11.70
CA GLU A 91 -2.18 4.70 -10.82
C GLU A 91 -1.58 5.27 -9.54
N TYR A 92 -0.61 4.56 -8.97
CA TYR A 92 0.17 4.99 -7.81
C TYR A 92 0.93 6.29 -8.10
N ASP A 93 1.74 6.33 -9.16
CA ASP A 93 2.48 7.52 -9.58
C ASP A 93 1.55 8.71 -9.79
N ARG A 94 0.44 8.53 -10.52
CA ARG A 94 -0.52 9.63 -10.74
C ARG A 94 -1.06 10.21 -9.43
N ARG A 95 -1.30 9.37 -8.42
CA ARG A 95 -1.88 9.79 -7.13
C ARG A 95 -0.84 10.35 -6.17
N PHE A 96 0.40 9.85 -6.22
CA PHE A 96 1.46 10.11 -5.27
C PHE A 96 2.68 10.80 -5.88
N ARG A 97 2.58 11.33 -7.10
CA ARG A 97 3.57 12.21 -7.74
C ARG A 97 4.21 13.26 -6.83
N PRO A 98 3.48 13.91 -5.88
CA PRO A 98 4.09 14.87 -4.95
C PRO A 98 5.15 14.26 -4.03
N ILE A 99 5.02 12.96 -3.67
CA ILE A 99 5.91 12.24 -2.75
C ILE A 99 6.85 11.24 -3.46
N MET A 100 6.77 11.11 -4.79
CA MET A 100 7.64 10.25 -5.60
C MET A 100 9.13 10.68 -5.57
N GLY A 101 9.44 11.88 -5.06
CA GLY A 101 10.81 12.36 -4.88
C GLY A 101 11.51 11.82 -3.62
N HIS A 102 10.79 11.11 -2.74
CA HIS A 102 11.36 10.54 -1.53
C HIS A 102 12.02 9.18 -1.79
N PRO A 103 13.06 8.81 -1.01
CA PRO A 103 13.81 7.57 -1.19
C PRO A 103 13.04 6.30 -0.76
N VAL A 104 11.71 6.35 -0.65
CA VAL A 104 10.90 5.29 -0.06
C VAL A 104 9.98 4.64 -1.08
N ASP A 105 10.33 3.43 -1.48
CA ASP A 105 9.51 2.62 -2.39
C ASP A 105 8.57 1.67 -1.64
N TYR A 106 7.46 2.21 -1.14
CA TYR A 106 6.39 1.39 -0.55
C TYR A 106 5.86 0.35 -1.53
N PHE A 107 5.85 0.69 -2.82
CA PHE A 107 5.40 -0.20 -3.89
C PHE A 107 6.28 -1.45 -3.99
N TYR A 108 7.60 -1.27 -4.10
CA TYR A 108 8.56 -2.38 -4.13
C TYR A 108 8.48 -3.24 -2.86
N ARG A 109 8.39 -2.61 -1.69
CA ARG A 109 8.29 -3.36 -0.42
C ARG A 109 7.09 -4.29 -0.40
N TRP A 110 5.89 -3.79 -0.69
CA TRP A 110 4.68 -4.62 -0.69
C TRP A 110 4.69 -5.64 -1.83
N LEU A 111 5.34 -5.33 -2.94
CA LEU A 111 5.52 -6.24 -4.06
C LEU A 111 6.39 -7.44 -3.63
N VAL A 112 7.48 -7.23 -2.90
CA VAL A 112 8.26 -8.31 -2.27
C VAL A 112 7.41 -9.04 -1.24
N GLU A 113 6.79 -8.33 -0.29
CA GLU A 113 6.09 -8.94 0.85
C GLU A 113 4.86 -9.78 0.42
N ILE A 114 4.07 -9.28 -0.53
CA ILE A 114 2.80 -9.91 -0.92
C ILE A 114 2.96 -10.79 -2.16
N LEU A 115 3.57 -10.29 -3.23
CA LEU A 115 3.72 -11.06 -4.47
C LEU A 115 4.87 -12.05 -4.34
N ALA A 116 5.97 -11.67 -3.71
CA ALA A 116 7.15 -12.51 -3.56
C ALA A 116 7.22 -13.26 -2.21
N ASP A 117 6.21 -13.10 -1.34
CA ASP A 117 6.16 -13.74 -0.01
C ASP A 117 7.33 -13.36 0.91
N GLY A 118 7.90 -12.18 0.70
CA GLY A 118 9.10 -11.72 1.41
C GLY A 118 10.41 -12.10 0.70
N ASP A 119 10.38 -12.85 -0.41
CA ASP A 119 11.59 -13.23 -1.15
C ASP A 119 11.83 -12.31 -2.36
N PRO A 120 12.76 -11.35 -2.31
CA PRO A 120 13.02 -10.45 -3.43
C PRO A 120 13.68 -11.16 -4.62
N HIS A 121 14.28 -12.34 -4.46
CA HIS A 121 14.86 -13.10 -5.58
C HIS A 121 13.77 -13.75 -6.44
N ALA A 122 12.61 -14.05 -5.87
CA ALA A 122 11.43 -14.51 -6.59
C ALA A 122 10.86 -13.47 -7.57
N LEU A 123 11.20 -12.19 -7.39
CA LEU A 123 10.80 -11.14 -8.33
C LEU A 123 11.49 -11.23 -9.69
N GLY A 124 12.72 -11.75 -9.69
CA GLY A 124 13.61 -11.71 -10.84
C GLY A 124 14.17 -10.31 -11.09
N GLU A 125 14.26 -9.96 -12.37
CA GLU A 125 14.74 -8.64 -12.80
C GLU A 125 13.63 -7.60 -12.60
N TYR A 126 13.79 -6.72 -11.61
CA TYR A 126 12.89 -5.60 -11.39
C TYR A 126 13.29 -4.44 -12.33
N PRO A 127 12.47 -4.07 -13.32
CA PRO A 127 12.83 -3.11 -14.36
C PRO A 127 12.67 -1.64 -13.91
N TYR A 128 12.11 -1.40 -12.73
CA TYR A 128 12.04 -0.07 -12.13
C TYR A 128 13.25 0.10 -11.20
N SER A 129 13.91 1.26 -11.23
CA SER A 129 15.03 1.53 -10.33
C SER A 129 14.55 1.36 -8.89
N THR A 130 14.99 0.30 -8.22
CA THR A 130 15.07 0.34 -6.76
C THR A 130 16.00 1.49 -6.42
N PRO A 131 15.62 2.45 -5.55
CA PRO A 131 16.58 3.40 -5.01
C PRO A 131 17.66 2.52 -4.40
N ALA A 132 18.84 2.62 -4.99
CA ALA A 132 19.96 1.75 -4.71
C ALA A 132 20.04 1.57 -3.20
N ARG A 133 19.93 0.32 -2.74
CA ARG A 133 20.43 -0.08 -1.42
C ARG A 133 21.90 0.32 -1.43
N HIS A 134 22.17 1.54 -0.99
CA HIS A 134 23.51 2.02 -0.73
C HIS A 134 23.97 1.21 0.47
N HIS A 135 24.76 0.19 0.16
CA HIS A 135 25.46 -0.67 1.10
C HIS A 135 26.60 0.14 1.76
#